data_AF-A0A800DP88-F1
#
_entry.id   AF-A0A800DP88-F1
#
_cell.length_a   1.000
_cell.length_b   1.000
_cell.length_c   1.000
_cell.angle_alpha   90.00
_cell.angle_beta   90.00
_cell.angle_gamma   90.00
#
_symmetry.space_group_name_H-M   'P 1'
#
loop_
_entity.id
_entity.type
_entity.pdbx_description
1 polymer ?
#
loop_
_entity_poly.entity_id
_entity_poly.type
_entity_poly.pdbx_seq_one_letter_code
_entity_poly.pdbx_strand_id
1 'polypeptide(L)'
;MRIPLKPFSGFITGFVSVLGPTLVMWYGGLEVMKGNLTIGSFIAFTSYLGYIYGPVRRIFDLNITIQTALAGVERVIEIMNMKEEHTLFEPQQSSLSLKGYVKFEDVHFNYISGREVLKGVSFEAKPGMIIAIVGESGVGKTTLVKLIPRFYDSTDGRILIDGKDVREFDLRFLRKNIGIVFQEPFFFSGTIRENIAYARNNAKEEEIEETARIAQIHDFVIGLPNKYETEVGERGIKLSGGQRQRMAIARVILSNPKILILDEAIPITVHILLHHELFLHTRYQKYLPLVRFLPEKFFFPFASLFAPMVYTAAKKLSEEKWSKKIA
;
A
#
# COMPACT_ATOMS: atom_id res chain seq x y z
N MET A 1 -37.41 -6.24 0.49
CA MET A 1 -37.88 -4.98 -0.11
C MET A 1 -38.12 -3.98 1.02
N ARG A 2 -37.11 -3.18 1.41
CA ARG A 2 -37.26 -2.16 2.47
C ARG A 2 -37.87 -0.93 1.82
N ILE A 3 -39.16 -0.69 2.07
CA ILE A 3 -39.85 0.54 1.65
C ILE A 3 -39.04 1.73 2.20
N PRO A 4 -38.71 2.76 1.39
CA PRO A 4 -37.99 3.91 1.91
C PRO A 4 -38.91 4.66 2.87
N LEU A 5 -38.72 4.44 4.18
CA LEU A 5 -39.49 5.08 5.25
C LEU A 5 -39.17 6.58 5.40
N LYS A 6 -38.03 7.03 4.87
CA LYS A 6 -37.55 8.43 4.99
C LYS A 6 -38.50 9.50 4.40
N PRO A 7 -39.05 9.36 3.17
CA PRO A 7 -40.01 10.34 2.66
C PRO A 7 -41.33 10.39 3.45
N PHE A 8 -41.79 9.25 3.96
CA PHE A 8 -43.06 9.18 4.71
C PHE A 8 -42.96 9.79 6.10
N SER A 9 -41.83 9.58 6.81
CA SER A 9 -41.59 10.21 8.11
C SER A 9 -41.47 11.74 8.01
N GLY A 10 -40.82 12.25 6.95
CA GLY A 10 -40.71 13.69 6.70
C GLY A 10 -42.08 14.35 6.44
N PHE A 11 -42.95 13.65 5.70
CA PHE A 11 -44.31 14.11 5.43
C PHE A 11 -45.17 14.16 6.70
N ILE A 12 -45.14 13.14 7.55
CA ILE A 12 -45.89 13.10 8.81
C ILE A 12 -45.44 14.21 9.76
N THR A 13 -44.12 14.38 9.95
CA THR A 13 -43.59 15.44 10.82
C THR A 13 -43.97 16.82 10.30
N GLY A 14 -43.90 17.04 8.98
CA GLY A 14 -44.34 18.28 8.33
C GLY A 14 -45.84 18.54 8.50
N PHE A 15 -46.68 17.53 8.35
CA PHE A 15 -48.12 17.66 8.50
C PHE A 15 -48.52 17.98 9.95
N VAL A 16 -47.97 17.25 10.92
CA VAL A 16 -48.19 17.50 12.36
C VAL A 16 -47.67 18.89 12.77
N SER A 17 -46.57 19.34 12.18
CA SER A 17 -45.96 20.65 12.46
C SER A 17 -46.84 21.84 12.12
N VAL A 18 -47.68 21.71 11.09
CA VAL A 18 -48.54 22.79 10.59
C VAL A 18 -49.94 22.69 11.20
N LEU A 19 -50.48 21.47 11.35
CA LEU A 19 -51.82 21.27 11.88
C LEU A 19 -52.01 21.81 13.30
N GLY A 20 -51.04 21.58 14.19
CA GLY A 20 -51.13 22.03 15.58
C GLY A 20 -51.30 23.55 15.71
N PRO A 21 -50.38 24.36 15.16
CA PRO A 21 -50.50 25.82 15.12
C PRO A 21 -51.78 26.32 14.45
N THR A 22 -52.19 25.70 13.34
CA THR A 22 -53.43 26.08 12.64
C THR A 22 -54.67 25.84 13.50
N LEU A 23 -54.75 24.72 14.22
CA LEU A 23 -55.87 24.42 15.13
C LEU A 23 -55.91 25.38 16.32
N VAL A 24 -54.75 25.73 16.89
CA VAL A 24 -54.66 26.71 17.98
C VAL A 24 -55.11 28.09 17.48
N MET A 25 -54.71 28.47 16.28
CA MET A 25 -55.05 29.76 15.69
C MET A 25 -56.56 29.84 15.37
N TRP A 26 -57.15 28.75 14.87
CA TRP A 26 -58.58 28.63 14.62
C TRP A 26 -59.41 28.71 15.91
N TYR A 27 -59.11 27.84 16.88
CA TYR A 27 -59.89 27.76 18.12
C TYR A 27 -59.69 28.99 19.01
N GLY A 28 -58.45 29.47 19.15
CA GLY A 28 -58.17 30.68 19.94
C GLY A 28 -58.77 31.93 19.32
N GLY A 29 -58.85 32.03 17.99
CA GLY A 29 -59.59 33.09 17.30
C GLY A 29 -61.08 33.10 17.64
N LEU A 30 -61.73 31.93 17.69
CA LEU A 30 -63.15 31.80 18.07
C LEU A 30 -63.40 32.21 19.53
N GLU A 31 -62.51 31.87 20.46
CA GLU A 31 -62.64 32.25 21.87
C GLU A 31 -62.42 33.75 22.12
N VAL A 32 -61.58 34.40 21.30
CA VAL A 32 -61.47 35.86 21.27
C VAL A 32 -62.78 36.49 20.76
N MET A 33 -63.39 35.94 19.71
CA MET A 33 -64.66 36.45 19.17
C MET A 33 -65.84 36.31 20.15
N LYS A 34 -65.84 35.28 21.01
CA LYS A 34 -66.85 35.10 22.06
C LYS A 34 -66.63 35.99 23.28
N GLY A 35 -65.51 36.71 23.36
CA GLY A 35 -65.15 37.56 24.50
C GLY A 35 -64.57 36.81 25.71
N ASN A 36 -64.34 35.50 25.59
CA ASN A 36 -63.77 34.68 26.67
C ASN A 36 -62.25 34.88 26.83
N LEU A 37 -61.60 35.42 25.80
CA LEU A 37 -60.15 35.58 25.75
C LEU A 37 -59.77 36.96 25.20
N THR A 38 -58.75 37.60 25.80
CA THR A 38 -58.25 38.88 25.29
C THR A 38 -57.29 38.67 24.13
N ILE A 39 -57.27 39.60 23.18
CA ILE A 39 -56.33 39.58 22.05
C ILE A 39 -54.87 39.49 22.53
N GLY A 40 -54.52 40.22 23.60
CA GLY A 40 -53.18 40.19 24.19
C GLY A 40 -52.80 38.81 24.74
N SER A 41 -53.72 38.14 25.46
CA SER A 41 -53.48 36.78 25.95
C SER A 41 -53.34 35.74 24.83
N PHE A 42 -54.08 35.90 23.73
CA PHE A 42 -53.96 35.04 22.56
C PHE A 42 -52.60 35.20 21.85
N ILE A 43 -52.15 36.45 21.67
CA ILE A 43 -50.83 36.75 21.07
C ILE A 43 -49.70 36.22 21.96
N ALA A 44 -49.79 36.39 23.28
CA ALA A 44 -48.81 35.85 24.21
C ALA A 44 -48.74 34.31 24.16
N PHE A 45 -49.89 33.64 24.17
CA PHE A 45 -49.97 32.17 24.10
C PHE A 45 -49.40 31.62 22.79
N THR A 46 -49.78 32.20 21.65
CA THR A 46 -49.26 31.79 20.33
C THR A 46 -47.76 32.02 20.21
N SER A 47 -47.24 33.11 20.80
CA SER A 47 -45.79 33.37 20.87
C SER A 47 -45.05 32.33 21.71
N TYR A 48 -45.61 31.95 22.87
CA TYR A 48 -45.01 30.89 23.72
C TYR A 48 -44.99 29.53 23.03
N LEU A 49 -46.03 29.18 22.27
CA LEU A 49 -46.01 27.95 21.47
C LEU A 49 -44.92 27.98 20.39
N GLY A 50 -44.70 29.13 19.75
CA GLY A 50 -43.60 29.32 18.81
C GLY A 50 -42.22 29.05 19.43
N TYR A 51 -42.02 29.51 20.67
CA TYR A 51 -40.76 29.25 21.41
C TYR A 51 -40.56 27.79 21.80
N ILE A 52 -41.63 27.02 22.02
CA ILE A 52 -41.55 25.59 22.36
C ILE A 52 -41.31 24.73 21.12
N TYR A 53 -41.86 25.15 19.97
CA TYR A 53 -41.83 24.35 18.74
C TYR A 53 -40.40 24.08 18.23
N GLY A 54 -39.55 25.11 18.23
CA GLY A 54 -38.15 25.01 17.78
C GLY A 54 -37.31 24.02 18.59
N PRO A 55 -37.23 24.15 19.93
CA PRO A 55 -36.53 23.19 20.80
C PRO A 55 -37.04 21.76 20.68
N VAL A 56 -38.36 21.54 20.64
CA VAL A 56 -38.94 20.19 20.49
C VAL A 56 -38.49 19.55 19.18
N ARG A 57 -38.54 20.31 18.07
CA ARG A 57 -38.05 19.82 16.77
C ARG A 57 -36.56 19.47 16.80
N ARG A 58 -35.73 20.29 17.45
CA ARG A 58 -34.30 19.99 17.62
C ARG A 58 -34.06 18.68 18.37
N ILE A 59 -34.87 18.36 19.39
CA ILE A 59 -34.77 17.08 20.12
C ILE A 59 -35.06 15.89 19.19
N PHE A 60 -36.06 16.01 18.30
CA PHE A 60 -36.34 14.98 17.30
C PHE A 60 -35.19 14.81 16.31
N ASP A 61 -34.62 15.91 15.80
CA ASP A 61 -33.50 15.88 14.87
C ASP A 61 -32.23 15.29 15.52
N LEU A 62 -31.98 15.54 16.81
CA LEU A 62 -30.87 14.97 17.58
C LEU A 62 -30.88 13.44 17.58
N ASN A 63 -32.06 12.80 17.57
CA ASN A 63 -32.13 11.33 17.52
C ASN A 63 -31.46 10.76 16.26
N ILE A 64 -31.73 11.36 15.10
CA ILE A 64 -31.14 10.94 13.81
C ILE A 64 -29.63 11.19 13.82
N THR A 65 -29.20 12.33 14.35
CA THR A 65 -27.78 12.67 14.48
C THR A 65 -27.05 11.68 15.38
N ILE A 66 -27.62 11.33 16.54
CA ILE A 66 -27.04 10.37 17.48
C ILE A 66 -26.87 9.00 16.81
N GLN A 67 -27.90 8.50 16.11
CA GLN A 67 -27.81 7.20 15.42
C GLN A 67 -26.69 7.17 14.38
N THR A 68 -26.55 8.25 13.60
CA THR A 68 -25.50 8.38 12.59
C THR A 68 -24.11 8.49 13.22
N ALA A 69 -24.01 9.23 14.34
CA ALA A 69 -22.78 9.38 15.09
C ALA A 69 -22.32 8.05 15.70
N LEU A 70 -23.23 7.26 16.27
CA LEU A 70 -22.91 5.94 16.85
C LEU A 70 -22.32 4.99 15.79
N ALA A 71 -22.91 4.91 14.59
CA ALA A 71 -22.38 4.11 13.49
C ALA A 71 -21.02 4.63 12.95
N GLY A 72 -20.74 5.92 13.11
CA GLY A 72 -19.42 6.50 12.84
C GLY A 72 -18.40 6.07 13.89
N VAL A 73 -18.78 6.16 15.17
CA VAL A 73 -17.94 5.78 16.32
C VAL A 73 -17.58 4.30 16.28
N GLU A 74 -18.52 3.41 15.97
CA GLU A 74 -18.25 1.98 15.84
C GLU A 74 -17.12 1.67 14.85
N ARG A 75 -17.12 2.32 13.68
CA ARG A 75 -16.06 2.13 12.66
C ARG A 75 -14.71 2.69 13.11
N VAL A 76 -14.71 3.81 13.82
CA VAL A 76 -13.47 4.37 14.39
C VAL A 76 -12.91 3.43 15.46
N ILE A 77 -13.77 2.91 16.34
CA ILE A 77 -13.40 1.92 17.35
C ILE A 77 -12.87 0.63 16.71
N GLU A 78 -13.49 0.15 15.63
CA GLU A 78 -13.02 -1.03 14.90
C GLU A 78 -11.58 -0.83 14.42
N ILE A 79 -11.26 0.32 13.81
CA ILE A 79 -9.90 0.64 13.35
C ILE A 79 -8.94 0.77 14.54
N MET A 80 -9.32 1.44 15.62
CA MET A 80 -8.48 1.61 16.81
C MET A 80 -8.20 0.29 17.54
N ASN A 81 -9.13 -0.68 17.46
CA ASN A 81 -8.99 -2.00 18.07
C ASN A 81 -8.31 -3.02 17.15
N MET A 82 -7.93 -2.65 15.92
CA MET A 82 -7.14 -3.53 15.08
C MET A 82 -5.80 -3.82 15.77
N LYS A 83 -5.44 -5.09 15.84
CA LYS A 83 -4.14 -5.49 16.41
C LYS A 83 -3.02 -4.87 15.60
N GLU A 84 -2.09 -4.21 16.29
CA GLU A 84 -0.88 -3.71 15.66
C GLU A 84 -0.07 -4.88 15.07
N GLU A 85 0.56 -4.64 13.93
CA GLU A 85 1.54 -5.57 13.36
C GLU A 85 2.69 -5.72 14.38
N HIS A 86 2.83 -6.90 14.98
CA HIS A 86 3.79 -7.15 16.06
C HIS A 86 5.21 -6.70 15.66
N THR A 87 5.65 -5.57 16.23
CA THR A 87 7.04 -5.10 16.12
C THR A 87 7.77 -5.46 17.40
N LEU A 88 8.64 -6.47 17.32
CA LEU A 88 9.60 -6.72 18.40
C LEU A 88 10.66 -5.62 18.33
N PHE A 89 10.41 -4.47 18.96
CA PHE A 89 11.42 -3.43 19.06
C PHE A 89 12.48 -3.86 20.08
N GLU A 90 13.48 -4.60 19.61
CA GLU A 90 14.68 -4.91 20.38
C GLU A 90 15.78 -3.88 20.06
N PRO A 91 16.21 -3.04 21.02
CA PRO A 91 17.24 -2.02 20.81
C PRO A 91 18.54 -2.58 20.21
N GLN A 92 18.83 -3.85 20.49
CA GLN A 92 20.05 -4.56 20.08
C GLN A 92 20.10 -4.90 18.57
N GLN A 93 18.95 -4.95 17.88
CA GLN A 93 18.92 -5.24 16.46
C GLN A 93 19.42 -4.08 15.59
N SER A 94 19.45 -2.85 16.13
CA SER A 94 19.91 -1.66 15.41
C SER A 94 21.41 -1.69 15.07
N SER A 95 22.21 -2.50 15.75
CA SER A 95 23.63 -2.73 15.46
C SER A 95 23.93 -3.90 14.52
N LEU A 96 22.94 -4.69 14.12
CA LEU A 96 23.14 -5.83 13.22
C LEU A 96 23.30 -5.34 11.78
N SER A 97 24.29 -5.86 11.05
CA SER A 97 24.42 -5.64 9.61
C SER A 97 24.03 -6.91 8.88
N LEU A 98 22.97 -6.85 8.07
CA LEU A 98 22.57 -7.99 7.24
C LEU A 98 23.55 -8.19 6.08
N LYS A 99 23.91 -9.46 5.85
CA LYS A 99 24.66 -9.92 4.69
C LYS A 99 23.71 -10.23 3.52
N GLY A 100 22.46 -10.59 3.81
CA GLY A 100 21.42 -10.83 2.80
C GLY A 100 21.34 -12.28 2.33
N TYR A 101 21.75 -13.25 3.17
CA TYR A 101 21.41 -14.66 2.94
C TYR A 101 19.93 -14.87 3.22
N VAL A 102 19.17 -15.45 2.28
CA VAL A 102 17.74 -15.73 2.43
C VAL A 102 17.51 -17.23 2.27
N LYS A 103 16.75 -17.84 3.18
CA LYS A 103 16.41 -19.27 3.11
C LYS A 103 14.93 -19.48 3.37
N PHE A 104 14.29 -20.21 2.47
CA PHE A 104 12.93 -20.72 2.64
C PHE A 104 13.05 -22.18 3.08
N GLU A 105 12.39 -22.53 4.18
CA GLU A 105 12.32 -23.89 4.72
C GLU A 105 10.86 -24.31 4.80
N ASP A 106 10.46 -25.17 3.87
CA ASP A 106 9.14 -25.79 3.77
C ASP A 106 7.98 -24.81 3.90
N VAL A 107 8.04 -23.71 3.15
CA VAL A 107 7.10 -22.60 3.34
C VAL A 107 5.75 -22.90 2.68
N HIS A 108 4.70 -22.89 3.51
CA HIS A 108 3.31 -22.94 3.09
C HIS A 108 2.60 -21.61 3.33
N PHE A 109 1.68 -21.23 2.45
CA PHE A 109 0.95 -19.97 2.59
C PHE A 109 -0.44 -19.98 1.95
N ASN A 110 -1.42 -19.39 2.64
CA ASN A 110 -2.75 -19.07 2.11
C ASN A 110 -3.18 -17.63 2.47
N TYR A 111 -3.86 -16.94 1.54
CA TYR A 111 -4.50 -15.65 1.85
C TYR A 111 -5.85 -15.82 2.55
N ILE A 112 -6.54 -16.91 2.19
CA ILE A 112 -7.85 -17.28 2.71
C ILE A 112 -7.74 -18.75 3.09
N SER A 113 -8.20 -19.10 4.29
CA SER A 113 -8.18 -20.47 4.79
C SER A 113 -8.76 -21.44 3.77
N GLY A 114 -8.03 -22.54 3.51
CA GLY A 114 -8.43 -23.57 2.54
C GLY A 114 -8.01 -23.30 1.09
N ARG A 115 -7.40 -22.15 0.77
CA ARG A 115 -6.85 -21.86 -0.57
C ARG A 115 -5.35 -21.61 -0.49
N GLU A 116 -4.61 -22.70 -0.50
CA GLU A 116 -3.15 -22.69 -0.45
C GLU A 116 -2.53 -22.22 -1.76
N VAL A 117 -1.68 -21.19 -1.66
CA VAL A 117 -0.96 -20.56 -2.78
C VAL A 117 0.46 -21.11 -2.88
N LEU A 118 1.15 -21.25 -1.75
CA LEU A 118 2.50 -21.83 -1.68
C LEU A 118 2.44 -23.16 -0.94
N LYS A 119 3.11 -24.18 -1.48
CA LYS A 119 3.08 -25.56 -0.98
C LYS A 119 4.52 -26.06 -0.78
N GLY A 120 5.01 -26.04 0.46
CA GLY A 120 6.32 -26.59 0.83
C GLY A 120 7.50 -25.98 0.09
N VAL A 121 7.51 -24.66 -0.12
CA VAL A 121 8.57 -24.02 -0.93
C VAL A 121 9.88 -23.96 -0.14
N SER A 122 10.95 -24.55 -0.68
CA SER A 122 12.28 -24.58 -0.06
C SER A 122 13.39 -24.19 -1.04
N PHE A 123 14.14 -23.13 -0.74
CA PHE A 123 15.32 -22.71 -1.51
C PHE A 123 16.23 -21.80 -0.67
N GLU A 124 17.45 -21.56 -1.15
CA GLU A 124 18.36 -20.59 -0.55
C GLU A 124 18.91 -19.60 -1.57
N ALA A 125 19.16 -18.37 -1.12
CA ALA A 125 19.79 -17.28 -1.85
C ALA A 125 21.00 -16.78 -1.06
N LYS A 126 22.19 -16.89 -1.66
CA LYS A 126 23.44 -16.44 -1.03
C LYS A 126 23.62 -14.94 -1.21
N PRO A 127 24.34 -14.26 -0.30
CA PRO A 127 24.69 -12.85 -0.46
C PRO A 127 25.32 -12.58 -1.84
N GLY A 128 24.78 -11.61 -2.56
CA GLY A 128 25.23 -11.23 -3.91
C GLY A 128 24.75 -12.16 -5.03
N MET A 129 24.00 -13.22 -4.73
CA MET A 129 23.41 -14.09 -5.72
C MET A 129 22.21 -13.41 -6.38
N ILE A 130 22.11 -13.54 -7.71
CA ILE A 130 20.94 -13.11 -8.47
C ILE A 130 20.08 -14.35 -8.73
N ILE A 131 18.82 -14.31 -8.28
CA ILE A 131 17.85 -15.38 -8.49
C ILE A 131 16.69 -14.84 -9.31
N ALA A 132 16.36 -15.57 -10.38
CA ALA A 132 15.15 -15.33 -11.16
C ALA A 132 14.08 -16.36 -10.76
N ILE A 133 12.93 -15.88 -10.30
CA ILE A 133 11.75 -16.72 -10.03
C ILE A 133 10.85 -16.65 -11.26
N VAL A 134 10.77 -17.76 -11.98
CA VAL A 134 9.99 -17.88 -13.22
C VAL A 134 8.86 -18.91 -13.07
N GLY A 135 7.75 -18.67 -13.76
CA GLY A 135 6.59 -19.55 -13.73
C GLY A 135 5.36 -18.87 -14.33
N GLU A 136 4.26 -19.61 -14.50
CA GLU A 136 3.00 -19.08 -15.02
C GLU A 136 2.36 -18.06 -14.08
N SER A 137 1.40 -17.27 -14.59
CA SER A 137 0.62 -16.37 -13.76
C SER A 137 -0.18 -17.16 -12.70
N GLY A 138 -0.28 -16.62 -11.48
CA GLY A 138 -1.03 -17.25 -10.40
C GLY A 138 -0.31 -18.36 -9.61
N VAL A 139 0.93 -18.74 -9.97
CA VAL A 139 1.69 -19.78 -9.24
C VAL A 139 2.27 -19.32 -7.89
N GLY A 140 2.02 -18.07 -7.47
CA GLY A 140 2.47 -17.54 -6.18
C GLY A 140 3.81 -16.78 -6.19
N LYS A 141 4.34 -16.39 -7.36
CA LYS A 141 5.61 -15.62 -7.45
C LYS A 141 5.59 -14.31 -6.64
N THR A 142 4.56 -13.49 -6.87
CA THR A 142 4.35 -12.25 -6.12
C THR A 142 4.12 -12.50 -4.63
N THR A 143 3.50 -13.63 -4.28
CA THR A 143 3.33 -14.04 -2.88
C THR A 143 4.68 -14.34 -2.23
N LEU A 144 5.57 -15.09 -2.88
CA LEU A 144 6.93 -15.33 -2.37
C LEU A 144 7.68 -14.02 -2.11
N VAL A 145 7.62 -13.08 -3.05
CA VAL A 145 8.23 -11.75 -2.93
C VAL A 145 7.69 -10.98 -1.72
N LYS A 146 6.38 -11.08 -1.44
CA LYS A 146 5.73 -10.37 -0.33
C LYS A 146 6.01 -10.97 1.05
N LEU A 147 6.43 -12.23 1.12
CA LEU A 147 6.75 -12.88 2.40
C LEU A 147 8.14 -12.49 2.95
N ILE A 148 9.11 -12.17 2.08
CA ILE A 148 10.46 -11.74 2.49
C ILE A 148 10.45 -10.46 3.36
N PRO A 149 9.77 -9.36 2.98
CA PRO A 149 9.63 -8.16 3.82
C PRO A 149 8.57 -8.32 4.93
N ARG A 150 8.04 -9.56 5.10
CA ARG A 150 7.00 -9.91 6.05
C ARG A 150 5.76 -9.01 5.90
N PHE A 151 5.20 -8.90 4.69
CA PHE A 151 3.85 -8.33 4.52
C PHE A 151 2.75 -9.32 4.95
N TYR A 152 3.10 -10.61 4.97
CA TYR A 152 2.31 -11.68 5.55
C TYR A 152 3.27 -12.64 6.25
N ASP A 153 2.78 -13.32 7.28
CA ASP A 153 3.48 -14.45 7.89
C ASP A 153 3.18 -15.73 7.10
N SER A 154 4.16 -16.63 7.02
CA SER A 154 3.92 -17.97 6.47
C SER A 154 2.91 -18.72 7.33
N THR A 155 2.05 -19.53 6.69
CA THR A 155 1.07 -20.38 7.39
C THR A 155 1.78 -21.55 8.07
N ASP A 156 2.77 -22.13 7.38
CA ASP A 156 3.65 -23.17 7.92
C ASP A 156 5.08 -22.99 7.35
N GLY A 157 6.05 -23.65 7.98
CA GLY A 157 7.47 -23.48 7.68
C GLY A 157 8.02 -22.14 8.16
N ARG A 158 9.17 -21.75 7.61
CA ARG A 158 9.85 -20.51 8.00
C ARG A 158 10.71 -19.90 6.91
N ILE A 159 10.89 -18.59 7.01
CA ILE A 159 11.76 -17.81 6.13
C ILE A 159 12.85 -17.21 7.02
N LEU A 160 14.10 -17.51 6.70
CA LEU A 160 15.27 -17.05 7.45
C LEU A 160 16.03 -16.00 6.64
N ILE A 161 16.48 -14.95 7.31
CA ILE A 161 17.46 -14.00 6.79
C ILE A 161 18.69 -14.04 7.69
N ASP A 162 19.84 -14.36 7.10
CA ASP A 162 21.11 -14.58 7.81
C ASP A 162 21.00 -15.56 9.00
N GLY A 163 20.11 -16.56 8.86
CA GLY A 163 19.88 -17.61 9.85
C GLY A 163 18.82 -17.30 10.92
N LYS A 164 18.28 -16.07 10.95
CA LYS A 164 17.21 -15.66 11.87
C LYS A 164 15.86 -15.61 11.15
N ASP A 165 14.79 -16.05 11.81
CA ASP A 165 13.45 -16.02 11.22
C ASP A 165 12.95 -14.59 11.03
N VAL A 166 12.34 -14.29 9.87
CA VAL A 166 11.74 -12.98 9.57
C VAL A 166 10.72 -12.53 10.63
N ARG A 167 10.08 -13.47 11.32
CA ARG A 167 9.11 -13.23 12.39
C ARG A 167 9.73 -12.66 13.66
N GLU A 168 11.03 -12.85 13.85
CA GLU A 168 11.78 -12.41 15.04
C GLU A 168 12.48 -11.06 14.85
N PHE A 169 12.37 -10.43 13.67
CA PHE A 169 12.95 -9.12 13.41
C PHE A 169 12.00 -7.97 13.79
N ASP A 170 12.57 -6.86 14.22
CA ASP A 170 11.91 -5.56 14.14
C ASP A 170 11.60 -5.24 12.67
N LEU A 171 10.34 -4.94 12.36
CA LEU A 171 9.90 -4.73 10.97
C LEU A 171 10.56 -3.51 10.32
N ARG A 172 10.88 -2.46 11.09
CA ARG A 172 11.55 -1.28 10.55
C ARG A 172 12.98 -1.63 10.16
N PHE A 173 13.71 -2.36 11.00
CA PHE A 173 15.04 -2.86 10.68
C PHE A 173 15.01 -3.80 9.46
N LEU A 174 14.10 -4.78 9.43
CA LEU A 174 13.94 -5.72 8.33
C LEU A 174 13.69 -4.99 7.00
N ARG A 175 12.65 -4.16 6.95
CA ARG A 175 12.20 -3.47 5.73
C ARG A 175 13.19 -2.39 5.28
N LYS A 176 13.95 -1.77 6.18
CA LYS A 176 15.04 -0.85 5.81
C LYS A 176 16.16 -1.53 5.01
N ASN A 177 16.37 -2.83 5.23
CA ASN A 177 17.42 -3.59 4.52
C ASN A 177 16.90 -4.29 3.25
N ILE A 178 15.61 -4.17 2.92
CA ILE A 178 14.99 -4.80 1.75
C ILE A 178 14.44 -3.70 0.83
N GLY A 179 14.91 -3.68 -0.41
CA GLY A 179 14.40 -2.80 -1.46
C GLY A 179 13.49 -3.57 -2.39
N ILE A 180 12.33 -3.00 -2.73
CA ILE A 180 11.36 -3.64 -3.63
C ILE A 180 10.98 -2.65 -4.72
N VAL A 181 11.13 -3.07 -5.97
CA VAL A 181 10.54 -2.39 -7.13
C VAL A 181 9.32 -3.20 -7.54
N PHE A 182 8.14 -2.64 -7.32
CA PHE A 182 6.88 -3.25 -7.74
C PHE A 182 6.64 -3.07 -9.24
N GLN A 183 5.82 -3.96 -9.81
CA GLN A 183 5.34 -3.88 -11.20
C GLN A 183 4.74 -2.49 -11.51
N GLU A 184 3.90 -1.99 -10.60
CA GLU A 184 3.31 -0.65 -10.63
C GLU A 184 3.84 0.18 -9.45
N PRO A 185 4.93 0.95 -9.64
CA PRO A 185 5.46 1.77 -8.56
C PRO A 185 4.52 2.92 -8.21
N PHE A 186 4.31 3.12 -6.91
CA PHE A 186 3.55 4.25 -6.38
C PHE A 186 4.44 5.48 -6.15
N PHE A 187 3.92 6.66 -6.48
CA PHE A 187 4.57 7.95 -6.23
C PHE A 187 3.64 8.87 -5.45
N PHE A 188 4.22 9.59 -4.50
CA PHE A 188 3.51 10.60 -3.73
C PHE A 188 3.36 11.87 -4.57
N SER A 189 2.28 12.62 -4.31
CA SER A 189 2.16 13.98 -4.82
C SER A 189 3.32 14.82 -4.26
N GLY A 190 4.16 15.35 -5.15
CA GLY A 190 5.39 16.07 -4.79
C GLY A 190 6.33 16.12 -5.98
N THR A 191 7.57 16.55 -5.76
CA THR A 191 8.55 16.69 -6.84
C THR A 191 9.24 15.36 -7.16
N ILE A 192 9.95 15.31 -8.30
CA ILE A 192 10.82 14.17 -8.65
C ILE A 192 11.87 13.97 -7.56
N ARG A 193 12.48 15.06 -7.08
CA ARG A 193 13.47 15.05 -5.98
C ARG A 193 12.91 14.38 -4.74
N GLU A 194 11.76 14.84 -4.25
CA GLU A 194 11.13 14.35 -3.03
C GLU A 194 10.80 12.86 -3.13
N ASN A 195 10.29 12.45 -4.28
CA ASN A 195 9.95 11.05 -4.50
C ASN A 195 11.18 10.14 -4.59
N ILE A 196 12.32 10.59 -5.12
CA ILE A 196 13.57 9.81 -5.08
C ILE A 196 14.12 9.79 -3.64
N ALA A 197 14.21 10.96 -2.99
CA ALA A 197 14.73 11.16 -1.64
C ALA A 197 13.92 10.42 -0.55
N TYR A 198 12.65 10.09 -0.82
CA TYR A 198 11.77 9.35 0.10
C TYR A 198 12.41 8.07 0.67
N ALA A 199 13.29 7.43 -0.08
CA ALA A 199 14.01 6.24 0.36
C ALA A 199 14.95 6.47 1.56
N ARG A 200 15.44 7.70 1.75
CA ARG A 200 16.37 8.05 2.83
C ARG A 200 16.29 9.54 3.15
N ASN A 201 15.64 9.85 4.27
CA ASN A 201 15.63 11.17 4.87
C ASN A 201 17.08 11.63 5.09
N ASN A 202 17.50 12.74 4.48
CA ASN A 202 18.86 13.30 4.46
C ASN A 202 19.81 12.78 3.36
N ALA A 203 19.30 12.20 2.28
CA ALA A 203 20.12 12.03 1.07
C ALA A 203 20.60 13.39 0.55
N LYS A 204 21.89 13.49 0.20
CA LYS A 204 22.43 14.69 -0.43
C LYS A 204 21.97 14.79 -1.89
N GLU A 205 21.95 16.00 -2.43
CA GLU A 205 21.52 16.22 -3.82
C GLU A 205 22.39 15.45 -4.80
N GLU A 206 23.70 15.36 -4.56
CA GLU A 206 24.62 14.61 -5.42
C GLU A 206 24.28 13.11 -5.44
N GLU A 207 23.80 12.55 -4.33
CA GLU A 207 23.38 11.15 -4.26
C GLU A 207 22.06 10.92 -4.99
N ILE A 208 21.13 11.88 -4.92
CA ILE A 208 19.87 11.84 -5.68
C ILE A 208 20.17 11.87 -7.18
N GLU A 209 21.05 12.78 -7.61
CA GLU A 209 21.45 12.84 -9.01
C GLU A 209 22.18 11.59 -9.47
N GLU A 210 23.09 11.07 -8.67
CA GLU A 210 23.86 9.88 -9.02
C GLU A 210 22.95 8.66 -9.14
N THR A 211 22.03 8.46 -8.21
CA THR A 211 21.05 7.37 -8.30
C THR A 211 20.11 7.52 -9.49
N ALA A 212 19.76 8.74 -9.89
CA ALA A 212 19.00 9.01 -11.10
C ALA A 212 19.81 8.73 -12.38
N ARG A 213 21.13 8.97 -12.39
CA ARG A 213 22.03 8.60 -13.50
C ARG A 213 22.13 7.10 -13.63
N ILE A 214 22.38 6.40 -12.52
CA ILE A 214 22.43 4.93 -12.47
C ILE A 214 21.12 4.36 -13.01
N ALA A 215 19.98 4.92 -12.60
CA ALA A 215 18.67 4.49 -13.07
C ALA A 215 18.30 4.95 -14.49
N GLN A 216 19.19 5.65 -15.21
CA GLN A 216 18.98 6.19 -16.56
C GLN A 216 17.74 7.11 -16.68
N ILE A 217 17.42 7.87 -15.63
CA ILE A 217 16.34 8.86 -15.65
C ILE A 217 16.85 10.30 -15.60
N HIS A 218 18.11 10.52 -15.22
CA HIS A 218 18.70 11.85 -15.09
C HIS A 218 18.50 12.74 -16.33
N ASP A 219 18.84 12.27 -17.53
CA ASP A 219 18.77 13.08 -18.75
C ASP A 219 17.34 13.51 -19.07
N PHE A 220 16.37 12.63 -18.82
CA PHE A 220 14.95 12.97 -18.93
C PHE A 220 14.58 14.07 -17.93
N VAL A 221 15.00 13.93 -16.67
CA VAL A 221 14.71 14.91 -15.61
C VAL A 221 15.31 16.26 -15.97
N ILE A 222 16.59 16.32 -16.38
CA ILE A 222 17.26 17.57 -16.73
C ILE A 222 16.63 18.25 -17.96
N GLY A 223 16.02 17.48 -18.87
CA GLY A 223 15.28 17.99 -20.01
C GLY A 223 13.92 18.63 -19.66
N LEU A 224 13.42 18.46 -18.43
CA LEU A 224 12.18 19.09 -17.97
C LEU A 224 12.42 20.57 -17.58
N PRO A 225 11.42 21.47 -17.77
CA PRO A 225 11.57 22.89 -17.43
C PRO A 225 12.02 23.15 -15.99
N ASN A 226 11.47 22.37 -15.04
CA ASN A 226 11.73 22.50 -13.60
C ASN A 226 12.70 21.43 -13.08
N LYS A 227 13.30 20.63 -13.96
CA LYS A 227 14.25 19.57 -13.62
C LYS A 227 13.71 18.68 -12.48
N TYR A 228 14.48 18.49 -11.41
CA TYR A 228 14.11 17.70 -10.23
C TYR A 228 12.95 18.29 -9.40
N GLU A 229 12.67 19.58 -9.54
CA GLU A 229 11.50 20.23 -8.91
C GLU A 229 10.23 20.05 -9.75
N THR A 230 10.27 19.28 -10.83
CA THR A 230 9.06 18.95 -11.59
C THR A 230 8.11 18.13 -10.74
N GLU A 231 6.85 18.56 -10.63
CA GLU A 231 5.83 17.83 -9.88
C GLU A 231 5.39 16.54 -10.58
N VAL A 232 5.57 15.45 -9.85
CA VAL A 232 5.01 14.13 -10.13
C VAL A 232 3.60 14.17 -9.54
N GLY A 233 2.61 14.52 -10.36
CA GLY A 233 1.20 14.56 -9.95
C GLY A 233 0.72 13.22 -9.35
N GLU A 234 -0.52 13.15 -8.88
CA GLU A 234 -1.03 11.97 -8.14
C GLU A 234 -0.69 10.64 -8.87
N ARG A 235 -0.03 9.72 -8.16
CA ARG A 235 0.47 8.41 -8.68
C ARG A 235 1.44 8.49 -9.87
N GLY A 236 2.03 9.64 -10.15
CA GLY A 236 2.96 9.82 -11.26
C GLY A 236 2.33 9.68 -12.64
N ILE A 237 1.04 10.04 -12.78
CA ILE A 237 0.28 9.98 -14.05
C ILE A 237 1.00 10.69 -15.21
N LYS A 238 1.80 11.73 -14.93
CA LYS A 238 2.55 12.50 -15.93
C LYS A 238 3.77 11.78 -16.51
N LEU A 239 4.16 10.63 -15.95
CA LEU A 239 5.32 9.84 -16.38
C LEU A 239 4.86 8.62 -17.21
N SER A 240 5.61 8.29 -18.25
CA SER A 240 5.46 7.00 -18.95
C SER A 240 5.78 5.83 -18.03
N GLY A 241 5.31 4.61 -18.36
CA GLY A 241 5.59 3.41 -17.57
C GLY A 241 7.09 3.16 -17.33
N GLY A 242 7.92 3.34 -18.37
CA GLY A 242 9.37 3.20 -18.26
C GLY A 242 10.03 4.26 -17.38
N GLN A 243 9.56 5.51 -17.42
CA GLN A 243 10.04 6.57 -16.52
C GLN A 243 9.65 6.28 -15.07
N ARG A 244 8.42 5.81 -14.82
CA ARG A 244 7.98 5.38 -13.49
C ARG A 244 8.86 4.25 -12.94
N GLN A 245 9.18 3.24 -13.76
CA GLN A 245 10.08 2.17 -13.33
C GLN A 245 11.48 2.68 -13.03
N ARG A 246 12.09 3.48 -13.92
CA ARG A 246 13.42 4.05 -13.68
C ARG A 246 13.48 4.92 -12.42
N MET A 247 12.44 5.71 -12.18
CA MET A 247 12.33 6.50 -10.95
C MET A 247 12.23 5.62 -9.69
N ALA A 248 11.49 4.51 -9.77
CA ALA A 248 11.41 3.54 -8.68
C ALA A 248 12.75 2.83 -8.43
N ILE A 249 13.50 2.52 -9.50
CA ILE A 249 14.86 2.00 -9.41
C ILE A 249 15.77 3.02 -8.71
N ALA A 250 15.76 4.29 -9.11
CA ALA A 250 16.55 5.35 -8.46
C ALA A 250 16.27 5.41 -6.95
N ARG A 251 14.98 5.42 -6.56
CA ARG A 251 14.53 5.38 -5.17
C ARG A 251 15.10 4.15 -4.43
N VAL A 252 14.98 2.97 -5.01
CA VAL A 252 15.46 1.74 -4.35
C VAL A 252 16.99 1.71 -4.24
N ILE A 253 17.72 2.17 -5.25
CA ILE A 253 19.19 2.26 -5.18
C ILE A 253 19.61 3.22 -4.06
N LEU A 254 18.93 4.37 -3.91
CA LEU A 254 19.21 5.34 -2.85
C LEU A 254 19.03 4.75 -1.44
N SER A 255 18.08 3.81 -1.27
CA SER A 255 17.88 3.12 0.01
C SER A 255 19.04 2.18 0.39
N ASN A 256 19.90 1.81 -0.57
CA ASN A 256 21.04 0.90 -0.40
C ASN A 256 20.71 -0.41 0.34
N PRO A 257 19.73 -1.20 -0.17
CA PRO A 257 19.26 -2.40 0.50
C PRO A 257 20.28 -3.54 0.43
N LYS A 258 20.16 -4.51 1.35
CA LYS A 258 20.95 -5.75 1.34
C LYS A 258 20.30 -6.85 0.50
N ILE A 259 18.99 -6.79 0.37
CA ILE A 259 18.18 -7.67 -0.47
C ILE A 259 17.38 -6.79 -1.41
N LEU A 260 17.54 -6.99 -2.72
CA LEU A 260 16.80 -6.27 -3.75
C LEU A 260 15.83 -7.22 -4.43
N ILE A 261 14.56 -6.85 -4.46
CA ILE A 261 13.50 -7.61 -5.12
C ILE A 261 12.90 -6.77 -6.24
N LEU A 262 12.76 -7.38 -7.42
CA LEU A 262 12.16 -6.78 -8.59
C LEU A 262 10.94 -7.63 -8.97
N ASP A 263 9.75 -7.11 -8.67
CA ASP A 263 8.50 -7.79 -9.02
C ASP A 263 8.14 -7.48 -10.46
N GLU A 264 8.01 -8.53 -11.29
CA GLU A 264 7.82 -8.43 -12.75
C GLU A 264 8.84 -7.53 -13.45
N ALA A 265 10.13 -7.75 -13.14
CA ALA A 265 11.22 -7.00 -13.74
C ALA A 265 11.18 -7.05 -15.27
N ILE A 266 11.14 -5.88 -15.90
CA ILE A 266 11.29 -5.73 -17.35
C ILE A 266 12.80 -5.83 -17.67
N PRO A 267 13.22 -6.34 -18.85
CA PRO A 267 14.63 -6.49 -19.20
C PRO A 267 15.49 -5.25 -18.95
N ILE A 268 14.93 -4.04 -19.12
CA ILE A 268 15.65 -2.79 -18.87
C ILE A 268 15.99 -2.58 -17.39
N THR A 269 15.10 -2.98 -16.46
CA THR A 269 15.34 -2.91 -15.02
C THR A 269 16.52 -3.81 -14.64
N VAL A 270 16.53 -5.03 -15.19
CA VAL A 270 17.60 -6.00 -14.96
C VAL A 270 18.91 -5.52 -15.59
N HIS A 271 18.85 -4.97 -16.81
CA HIS A 271 20.00 -4.42 -17.51
C HIS A 271 20.67 -3.28 -16.71
N ILE A 272 19.88 -2.29 -16.26
CA ILE A 272 20.36 -1.16 -15.44
C ILE A 272 21.12 -1.66 -14.20
N LEU A 273 20.54 -2.64 -13.49
CA LEU A 273 21.14 -3.16 -12.25
C LEU A 273 22.36 -4.05 -12.48
N LEU A 274 22.47 -4.69 -13.65
CA LEU A 274 23.60 -5.53 -14.02
C LEU A 274 24.78 -4.75 -14.62
N HIS A 275 24.52 -3.69 -15.38
CA HIS A 275 25.54 -3.01 -16.19
C HIS A 275 26.15 -1.79 -15.51
N HIS A 276 25.51 -1.24 -14.48
CA HIS A 276 26.09 -0.09 -13.79
C HIS A 276 27.08 -0.55 -12.72
N GLU A 277 28.38 -0.42 -13.03
CA GLU A 277 29.50 -0.80 -12.15
C GLU A 277 29.41 -0.17 -10.75
N LEU A 278 28.73 0.97 -10.57
CA LEU A 278 28.50 1.61 -9.26
C LEU A 278 27.65 0.79 -8.28
N PHE A 279 26.71 -0.04 -8.75
CA PHE A 279 25.96 -0.97 -7.88
C PHE A 279 26.87 -2.11 -7.39
N LEU A 280 27.87 -2.48 -8.17
CA LEU A 280 28.84 -3.53 -7.86
C LEU A 280 30.05 -3.00 -7.06
N HIS A 281 30.45 -1.74 -7.29
CA HIS A 281 31.68 -1.15 -6.75
C HIS A 281 31.64 -0.89 -5.25
N THR A 282 30.47 -0.75 -4.62
CA THR A 282 30.42 -0.49 -3.18
C THR A 282 30.56 -1.75 -2.31
N ARG A 283 30.60 -2.98 -2.84
CA ARG A 283 30.81 -4.18 -2.01
C ARG A 283 31.22 -5.51 -2.68
N TYR A 284 31.34 -5.60 -4.00
CA TYR A 284 31.52 -6.91 -4.69
C TYR A 284 32.77 -7.00 -5.59
N GLN A 285 33.92 -6.54 -5.10
CA GLN A 285 35.22 -6.69 -5.78
C GLN A 285 35.66 -8.16 -5.99
N LYS A 286 34.99 -9.17 -5.42
CA LYS A 286 35.49 -10.56 -5.44
C LYS A 286 34.81 -11.50 -6.46
N TYR A 287 33.87 -11.03 -7.28
CA TYR A 287 33.10 -11.90 -8.20
C TYR A 287 33.01 -11.39 -9.65
N LEU A 288 33.87 -10.44 -10.02
CA LEU A 288 33.92 -9.87 -11.37
C LEU A 288 34.95 -10.60 -12.26
N PRO A 289 34.67 -11.85 -12.67
CA PRO A 289 35.07 -12.24 -14.01
C PRO A 289 33.95 -13.04 -14.67
N LEU A 290 32.94 -12.38 -15.26
CA LEU A 290 32.03 -13.03 -16.24
C LEU A 290 31.10 -12.10 -17.03
N VAL A 291 31.20 -10.77 -16.89
CA VAL A 291 30.45 -9.84 -17.76
C VAL A 291 31.46 -9.03 -18.57
N ARG A 292 31.91 -9.60 -19.69
CA ARG A 292 32.63 -8.87 -20.73
C ARG A 292 31.96 -9.11 -22.07
N PHE A 293 31.52 -7.99 -22.66
CA PHE A 293 31.05 -7.79 -24.03
C PHE A 293 29.76 -8.47 -24.49
N LEU A 294 28.70 -7.68 -24.68
CA LEU A 294 27.78 -7.86 -25.81
C LEU A 294 27.43 -6.49 -26.43
N PRO A 295 27.62 -6.31 -27.75
CA PRO A 295 27.29 -5.06 -28.46
C PRO A 295 25.78 -4.89 -28.70
N GLU A 296 25.35 -3.64 -28.82
CA GLU A 296 23.97 -3.11 -28.81
C GLU A 296 22.94 -3.68 -29.84
N LYS A 297 23.25 -4.73 -30.62
CA LYS A 297 22.43 -5.12 -31.79
C LYS A 297 21.73 -6.47 -31.76
N PHE A 298 21.51 -7.08 -30.60
CA PHE A 298 20.68 -8.30 -30.50
C PHE A 298 19.61 -8.20 -29.41
N PHE A 299 18.46 -7.62 -29.76
CA PHE A 299 17.21 -7.79 -29.02
C PHE A 299 16.50 -9.06 -29.54
N PHE A 300 16.50 -10.11 -28.70
CA PHE A 300 15.75 -11.40 -28.78
C PHE A 300 16.17 -12.45 -29.84
N PRO A 301 15.94 -13.77 -29.61
CA PRO A 301 15.13 -14.37 -28.54
C PRO A 301 15.88 -15.14 -27.43
N PHE A 302 15.26 -15.07 -26.25
CA PHE A 302 15.58 -15.68 -24.96
C PHE A 302 15.74 -17.20 -25.01
N ALA A 303 16.90 -17.71 -24.59
CA ALA A 303 17.11 -19.01 -23.92
C ALA A 303 18.60 -19.28 -23.62
N SER A 304 19.53 -18.69 -24.36
CA SER A 304 20.92 -19.16 -24.42
C SER A 304 21.93 -18.41 -23.53
N LEU A 305 21.57 -17.27 -22.93
CA LEU A 305 22.54 -16.44 -22.20
C LEU A 305 22.63 -16.69 -20.68
N PHE A 306 21.81 -17.59 -20.13
CA PHE A 306 21.69 -17.81 -18.67
C PHE A 306 21.91 -19.28 -18.24
N ALA A 307 22.94 -19.93 -18.74
CA ALA A 307 23.44 -21.20 -18.16
C ALA A 307 24.96 -21.11 -17.96
N PRO A 308 25.52 -21.43 -16.77
CA PRO A 308 25.05 -22.40 -15.78
C PRO A 308 24.69 -21.84 -14.37
N MET A 309 24.59 -20.53 -14.17
CA MET A 309 24.45 -19.95 -12.80
C MET A 309 23.01 -19.66 -12.34
N VAL A 310 22.01 -19.75 -13.25
CA VAL A 310 20.59 -19.43 -12.98
C VAL A 310 19.73 -20.67 -12.67
N TYR A 311 20.29 -21.88 -12.75
CA TYR A 311 19.48 -23.10 -12.89
C TYR A 311 19.01 -23.78 -11.58
N THR A 312 19.28 -23.22 -10.40
CA THR A 312 19.14 -24.01 -9.15
C THR A 312 17.76 -23.96 -8.49
N ALA A 313 16.94 -22.92 -8.73
CA ALA A 313 15.62 -22.80 -8.06
C ALA A 313 14.47 -23.47 -8.84
N ALA A 314 14.49 -23.39 -10.18
CA ALA A 314 13.41 -23.93 -11.02
C ALA A 314 13.45 -25.47 -11.13
N LYS A 315 14.64 -26.08 -11.07
CA LYS A 315 14.81 -27.52 -11.23
C LYS A 315 14.23 -28.32 -10.05
N LYS A 316 14.32 -27.80 -8.81
CA LYS A 316 13.75 -28.47 -7.63
C LYS A 316 12.20 -28.41 -7.62
N LEU A 317 11.63 -27.27 -8.02
CA LEU A 317 10.18 -27.08 -8.12
C LEU A 317 9.56 -27.81 -9.33
N SER A 318 10.31 -28.06 -10.42
CA SER A 318 9.83 -28.87 -11.53
C SER A 318 10.05 -30.37 -11.31
N GLU A 319 11.15 -30.80 -10.69
CA GLU A 319 11.42 -32.22 -10.46
C GLU A 319 10.44 -32.86 -9.44
N GLU A 320 9.99 -32.12 -8.41
CA GLU A 320 8.96 -32.63 -7.48
C GLU A 320 7.54 -32.68 -8.07
N LYS A 321 7.24 -31.84 -9.09
CA LYS A 321 5.94 -31.83 -9.76
C LYS A 321 5.83 -32.81 -10.94
N TRP A 322 6.94 -33.38 -11.43
CA TRP A 322 6.94 -34.22 -12.64
C TRP A 322 7.15 -35.72 -12.41
N SER A 323 7.50 -36.19 -11.20
CA SER A 323 7.60 -37.65 -10.94
C SER A 323 6.29 -38.33 -10.51
N LYS A 324 5.23 -37.57 -10.20
CA LYS A 324 3.92 -38.11 -9.77
C LYS A 324 2.81 -38.11 -10.84
N LYS A 325 3.16 -38.00 -12.13
CA LYS A 325 2.18 -38.08 -13.23
C LYS A 325 2.59 -38.94 -14.43
N ILE A 326 3.60 -39.80 -14.27
CA ILE A 326 3.86 -40.94 -15.17
C ILE A 326 4.17 -42.17 -14.31
N ALA A 327 3.10 -42.75 -13.78
CA ALA A 327 2.89 -44.18 -13.48
C ALA A 327 1.43 -44.32 -13.03
#